data_AF-A0A2K6MAL1-F1
#
_entry.id   AF-A0A2K6MAL1-F1
#
_cell.length_a   1.000
_cell.length_b   1.000
_cell.length_c   1.000
_cell.angle_alpha   90.00
_cell.angle_beta   90.00
_cell.angle_gamma   90.00
#
_symmetry.space_group_name_H-M   'P 1'
#
loop_
_entity.id
_entity.type
_entity.pdbx_description
1 polymer ?
#
loop_
_entity_poly.entity_id
_entity_poly.type
_entity_poly.pdbx_seq_one_letter_code
_entity_poly.pdbx_strand_id
1 'polypeptide(L)'
;MCSWTCLILAIALLCLPWLQEGSAFPTIPLSWLFDNAMLRAHRLHQLAFDMYQKFEEACISKEQKYSFLRNTQTSLCFSESIQTPSNRKETQQKSNLELLYISVLLIQSWLEPVQFLGSVFANSLVYGALNCNVYHYLKNLEEGIQTLMWRLDDGSPRTGQIFKQTYSKFDINSHNDDALLKNYRLLHCFSKDMDKVKTFLRTVQCLSVEGSCGF
;
A
#
# COMPACT_ATOMS: atom_id res chain seq x y z
N MET A 1 6.15 36.37 55.32
CA MET A 1 6.64 35.84 54.03
C MET A 1 6.13 34.39 53.86
N CYS A 2 4.83 34.20 53.55
CA CYS A 2 4.21 32.88 53.29
C CYS A 2 2.95 33.05 52.43
N SER A 3 3.01 33.82 51.34
CA SER A 3 1.82 34.08 50.50
C SER A 3 1.94 33.38 49.14
N TRP A 4 3.06 33.59 48.45
CA TRP A 4 3.28 33.05 47.10
C TRP A 4 3.54 31.55 47.07
N THR A 5 4.33 31.04 48.02
CA THR A 5 4.68 29.61 48.11
C THR A 5 3.47 28.76 48.47
N CYS A 6 2.59 29.25 49.34
CA CYS A 6 1.33 28.58 49.70
C CYS A 6 0.33 28.56 48.54
N LEU A 7 0.27 29.63 47.74
CA LEU A 7 -0.57 29.71 46.54
C LEU A 7 -0.14 28.69 45.47
N ILE A 8 1.17 28.59 45.22
CA ILE A 8 1.72 27.63 44.25
C ILE A 8 1.45 26.19 44.71
N LEU A 9 1.63 25.90 46.00
CA LEU A 9 1.32 24.58 46.58
C LEU A 9 -0.17 24.23 46.49
N ALA A 10 -1.06 25.20 46.76
CA ALA A 10 -2.50 24.99 46.65
C ALA A 10 -2.93 24.70 45.19
N ILE A 11 -2.38 25.44 44.22
CA ILE A 11 -2.66 25.22 42.79
C ILE A 11 -2.12 23.87 42.35
N ALA A 12 -0.89 23.50 42.74
CA ALA A 12 -0.32 22.19 42.42
C ALA A 12 -1.18 21.04 42.98
N LEU A 13 -1.61 21.14 44.24
CA LEU A 13 -2.46 20.14 44.89
C LEU A 13 -3.88 20.07 44.29
N LEU A 14 -4.43 21.19 43.81
CA LEU A 14 -5.73 21.22 43.12
C LEU A 14 -5.65 20.68 41.68
N CYS A 15 -4.47 20.75 41.04
CA CYS A 15 -4.23 20.20 39.70
C CYS A 15 -3.80 18.73 39.72
N LEU A 16 -3.34 18.18 40.85
CA LEU A 16 -2.94 16.78 40.99
C LEU A 16 -4.06 15.77 40.63
N PRO A 17 -5.33 15.98 41.06
CA PRO A 17 -6.44 15.09 40.67
C PRO A 17 -6.70 15.06 39.16
N TRP A 18 -6.54 16.22 38.50
CA TRP A 18 -6.70 16.35 37.04
C TRP A 18 -5.53 15.75 36.23
N LEU A 19 -4.36 15.57 36.86
CA LEU A 19 -3.20 14.90 36.27
C LEU A 19 -3.22 13.38 36.53
N GLN A 20 -3.95 12.92 37.55
CA GLN A 20 -4.06 11.50 37.92
C GLN A 20 -5.12 10.76 37.11
N GLU A 21 -6.09 11.47 36.53
CA GLU A 21 -6.72 11.04 35.28
C GLU A 21 -5.71 11.23 34.17
N GLY A 22 -4.69 10.36 34.19
CA GLY A 22 -3.75 10.21 33.10
C GLY A 22 -4.57 10.18 31.82
N SER A 23 -4.32 11.15 30.96
CA SER A 23 -4.90 11.26 29.64
C SER A 23 -4.49 10.03 28.83
N ALA A 24 -5.11 8.89 29.11
CA ALA A 24 -5.18 7.79 28.18
C ALA A 24 -6.13 8.29 27.10
N PHE A 25 -5.59 9.12 26.19
CA PHE A 25 -6.22 9.27 24.88
C PHE A 25 -6.57 7.87 24.41
N PRO A 26 -7.85 7.58 24.11
CA PRO A 26 -8.25 6.24 23.77
C PRO A 26 -7.39 5.78 22.60
N THR A 27 -6.62 4.71 22.82
CA THR A 27 -5.74 4.17 21.80
C THR A 27 -6.59 3.86 20.57
N ILE A 28 -6.19 4.37 19.41
CA ILE A 28 -6.92 4.17 18.15
C ILE A 28 -7.20 2.66 17.99
N PRO A 29 -8.48 2.26 17.83
CA PRO A 29 -8.85 0.85 17.68
C PRO A 29 -8.17 0.21 16.48
N LEU A 30 -7.78 -1.06 16.63
CA LEU A 30 -7.15 -1.81 15.54
C LEU A 30 -8.08 -1.94 14.32
N SER A 31 -9.39 -2.08 14.55
CA SER A 31 -10.42 -2.07 13.51
C SER A 31 -10.38 -0.80 12.67
N TRP A 32 -10.30 0.38 13.29
CA TRP A 32 -10.24 1.66 12.60
C TRP A 32 -8.97 1.79 11.74
N LEU A 33 -7.83 1.31 12.24
CA LEU A 33 -6.58 1.30 11.46
C LEU A 33 -6.71 0.42 10.22
N PHE A 34 -7.29 -0.78 10.37
CA PHE A 34 -7.55 -1.66 9.24
C PHE A 34 -8.54 -1.07 8.24
N ASP A 35 -9.64 -0.47 8.70
CA ASP A 35 -10.65 0.13 7.81
C ASP A 35 -10.05 1.25 6.95
N ASN A 36 -9.21 2.09 7.55
CA ASN A 36 -8.50 3.14 6.82
C ASN A 36 -7.49 2.57 5.81
N ALA A 37 -6.71 1.56 6.22
CA ALA A 37 -5.76 0.90 5.33
C ALA A 37 -6.48 0.20 4.17
N MET A 38 -7.58 -0.51 4.45
CA MET A 38 -8.40 -1.19 3.45
C MET A 38 -9.05 -0.23 2.47
N LEU A 39 -9.58 0.89 2.95
CA LEU A 39 -10.14 1.94 2.08
C LEU A 39 -9.07 2.46 1.09
N ARG A 40 -7.86 2.72 1.58
CA ARG A 40 -6.73 3.20 0.76
C ARG A 40 -6.26 2.12 -0.23
N ALA A 41 -6.09 0.88 0.23
CA ALA A 41 -5.68 -0.24 -0.62
C ALA A 41 -6.71 -0.54 -1.72
N HIS A 42 -8.01 -0.48 -1.39
CA HIS A 42 -9.08 -0.66 -2.36
C HIS A 42 -9.05 0.42 -3.45
N ARG A 43 -8.98 1.70 -3.05
CA ARG A 43 -8.90 2.82 -3.99
C ARG A 43 -7.66 2.72 -4.88
N LEU A 44 -6.51 2.39 -4.30
CA LEU A 44 -5.26 2.25 -5.04
C LEU A 44 -5.33 1.11 -6.06
N HIS A 45 -5.88 -0.04 -5.68
CA HIS A 45 -6.13 -1.15 -6.60
C HIS A 45 -7.09 -0.75 -7.73
N GLN A 46 -8.18 -0.06 -7.44
CA GLN A 46 -9.11 0.43 -8.47
C GLN A 46 -8.42 1.36 -9.47
N LEU A 47 -7.65 2.33 -8.97
CA LEU A 47 -6.87 3.23 -9.84
C LEU A 47 -5.89 2.44 -10.71
N ALA A 48 -5.15 1.48 -10.13
CA ALA A 48 -4.21 0.65 -10.86
C ALA A 48 -4.90 -0.17 -11.97
N PHE A 49 -6.04 -0.78 -11.65
CA PHE A 49 -6.84 -1.57 -12.59
C PHE A 49 -7.39 -0.70 -13.73
N ASP A 50 -7.98 0.45 -13.41
CA ASP A 50 -8.55 1.37 -14.40
C ASP A 50 -7.48 1.89 -15.36
N MET A 51 -6.28 2.21 -14.86
CA MET A 51 -5.17 2.64 -15.72
C MET A 51 -4.70 1.53 -16.65
N TYR A 52 -4.59 0.30 -16.14
CA TYR A 52 -4.26 -0.87 -16.95
C TYR A 52 -5.30 -1.10 -18.05
N GLN A 53 -6.59 -1.13 -17.72
CA GLN A 53 -7.66 -1.36 -18.69
C GLN A 53 -7.68 -0.28 -19.77
N LYS A 54 -7.62 1.00 -19.38
CA LYS A 54 -7.67 2.10 -20.35
C LYS A 54 -6.43 2.14 -21.24
N PHE A 55 -5.25 1.77 -20.72
CA PHE A 55 -4.06 1.62 -21.55
C PHE A 55 -4.20 0.45 -22.53
N GLU A 56 -4.71 -0.70 -22.08
CA GLU A 56 -4.98 -1.84 -22.96
C GLU A 56 -5.93 -1.46 -24.10
N GLU A 57 -7.05 -0.79 -23.78
CA GLU A 57 -8.06 -0.38 -24.77
C GLU A 57 -7.54 0.65 -25.77
N ALA A 58 -6.73 1.62 -25.31
CA ALA A 58 -6.27 2.73 -26.15
C ALA A 58 -5.03 2.40 -26.99
N CYS A 59 -4.16 1.52 -26.50
CA CYS A 59 -2.81 1.36 -27.05
C CYS A 59 -2.49 -0.04 -27.59
N ILE A 60 -3.32 -1.06 -27.30
CA ILE A 60 -3.03 -2.46 -27.69
C ILE A 60 -4.07 -2.95 -28.68
N SER A 61 -3.66 -3.26 -29.92
CA SER A 61 -4.56 -3.86 -30.90
C SER A 61 -4.94 -5.31 -30.54
N LYS A 62 -6.02 -5.84 -31.15
CA LYS A 62 -6.44 -7.24 -30.91
C LYS A 62 -5.35 -8.23 -31.32
N GLU A 63 -4.67 -7.99 -32.44
CA GLU A 63 -3.58 -8.83 -32.95
C GLU A 63 -2.35 -8.79 -32.01
N GLN A 64 -2.01 -7.60 -31.51
CA GLN A 64 -0.95 -7.42 -30.51
C GLN A 64 -1.30 -8.12 -29.20
N LYS A 65 -2.55 -8.05 -28.75
CA LYS A 65 -3.04 -8.76 -27.55
C LYS A 65 -2.83 -10.27 -27.67
N TYR A 66 -3.19 -10.88 -28.80
CA TYR A 66 -2.94 -12.32 -29.04
C TYR A 66 -1.44 -12.65 -29.07
N SER A 67 -0.61 -11.81 -29.67
CA SER A 67 0.85 -11.99 -29.72
C SER A 67 1.50 -11.88 -28.33
N PHE A 68 1.13 -10.85 -27.56
CA PHE A 68 1.66 -10.60 -26.22
C PHE A 68 1.21 -11.65 -25.21
N LEU A 69 -0.04 -12.13 -25.30
CA LEU A 69 -0.56 -13.24 -24.47
C LEU A 69 0.07 -14.59 -24.81
N ARG A 70 0.56 -14.80 -26.04
CA ARG A 70 1.23 -16.06 -26.44
C ARG A 70 2.70 -16.12 -25.99
N ASN A 71 3.34 -14.97 -25.78
CA ASN A 71 4.73 -14.86 -25.32
C ASN A 71 4.87 -14.90 -23.78
N THR A 72 3.85 -15.43 -23.11
CA THR A 72 3.65 -15.46 -21.64
C THR A 72 4.63 -16.37 -20.88
N GLN A 73 5.50 -17.12 -21.57
CA GLN A 73 6.62 -17.82 -20.90
C GLN A 73 7.62 -16.85 -20.22
N THR A 74 7.50 -15.54 -20.45
CA THR A 74 8.32 -14.47 -19.83
C THR A 74 7.52 -13.42 -19.05
N SER A 75 6.22 -13.65 -18.77
CA SER A 75 5.29 -12.69 -18.15
C SER A 75 5.23 -12.75 -16.62
N LEU A 76 6.36 -12.94 -15.94
CA LEU A 76 6.39 -12.92 -14.48
C LEU A 76 6.55 -11.48 -13.99
N CYS A 77 5.57 -11.01 -13.23
CA CYS A 77 5.77 -9.83 -12.39
C CYS A 77 6.89 -10.15 -11.40
N PHE A 78 7.78 -9.19 -11.15
CA PHE A 78 8.89 -9.39 -10.21
C PHE A 78 8.39 -9.82 -8.82
N SER A 79 7.17 -9.44 -8.44
CA SER A 79 6.51 -9.92 -7.22
C SER A 79 6.40 -11.44 -7.10
N GLU A 80 6.48 -12.19 -8.18
CA GLU A 80 6.51 -13.66 -8.17
C GLU A 80 7.87 -14.24 -7.73
N SER A 81 8.93 -13.43 -7.73
CA SER A 81 10.25 -13.79 -7.19
C SER A 81 10.44 -13.40 -5.72
N ILE A 82 9.67 -12.42 -5.24
CA ILE A 82 9.41 -12.28 -3.79
C ILE A 82 8.62 -13.54 -3.41
N GLN A 83 8.89 -14.18 -2.27
CA GLN A 83 8.10 -15.32 -1.74
C GLN A 83 6.67 -14.89 -1.36
N THR A 84 5.97 -14.21 -2.27
CA THR A 84 4.61 -13.76 -2.11
C THR A 84 3.71 -14.98 -2.24
N PRO A 85 2.85 -15.24 -1.25
CA PRO A 85 1.89 -16.31 -1.38
C PRO A 85 1.00 -16.03 -2.59
N SER A 86 0.97 -16.97 -3.52
CA SER A 86 0.33 -16.82 -4.83
C SER A 86 -1.11 -17.34 -4.86
N ASN A 87 -1.50 -18.09 -3.82
CA ASN A 87 -2.82 -18.66 -3.67
C ASN A 87 -3.29 -18.61 -2.21
N ARG A 88 -4.61 -18.82 -2.01
CA ARG A 88 -5.24 -18.76 -0.68
C ARG A 88 -4.58 -19.68 0.35
N LYS A 89 -4.11 -20.87 -0.05
CA LYS A 89 -3.49 -21.83 0.87
C LYS A 89 -2.15 -21.30 1.38
N GLU A 90 -1.31 -20.78 0.49
CA GLU A 90 -0.04 -20.16 0.87
C GLU A 90 -0.26 -18.89 1.70
N THR A 91 -1.29 -18.10 1.39
CA THR A 91 -1.62 -16.89 2.18
C THR A 91 -1.98 -17.25 3.62
N GLN A 92 -2.75 -18.33 3.82
CA GLN A 92 -3.13 -18.81 5.15
C GLN A 92 -1.98 -19.43 5.95
N GLN A 93 -0.89 -19.82 5.31
CA GLN A 93 0.30 -20.38 5.98
C GLN A 93 1.24 -19.30 6.51
N LYS A 94 1.08 -18.04 6.10
CA LYS A 94 1.89 -16.91 6.54
C LYS A 94 1.33 -16.28 7.80
N SER A 95 2.21 -15.82 8.69
CA SER A 95 1.80 -15.01 9.84
C SER A 95 1.26 -13.66 9.40
N ASN A 96 0.44 -13.04 10.27
CA ASN A 96 -0.11 -11.70 10.03
C ASN A 96 0.99 -10.68 9.70
N LEU A 97 2.08 -10.69 10.49
CA LEU A 97 3.21 -9.78 10.28
C LEU A 97 3.97 -10.05 8.97
N GLU A 98 4.11 -11.31 8.55
CA GLU A 98 4.70 -11.63 7.24
C GLU A 98 3.86 -11.09 6.08
N LEU A 99 2.54 -11.23 6.14
CA LEU A 99 1.64 -10.71 5.10
C LEU A 99 1.70 -9.18 4.99
N LEU A 100 1.73 -8.49 6.14
CA LEU A 100 1.89 -7.03 6.16
C LEU A 100 3.27 -6.60 5.68
N TYR A 101 4.33 -7.32 6.07
CA TYR A 101 5.68 -7.06 5.60
C TYR A 101 5.80 -7.22 4.08
N ILE A 102 5.30 -8.32 3.53
CA ILE A 102 5.25 -8.54 2.07
C ILE A 102 4.48 -7.41 1.38
N SER A 103 3.38 -6.93 1.98
CA SER A 103 2.61 -5.81 1.44
C SER A 103 3.43 -4.51 1.36
N VAL A 104 4.25 -4.22 2.39
CA VAL A 104 5.19 -3.08 2.38
C VAL A 104 6.23 -3.25 1.26
N LEU A 105 6.80 -4.44 1.08
CA LEU A 105 7.78 -4.70 0.01
C LEU A 105 7.19 -4.44 -1.38
N LEU A 106 5.95 -4.89 -1.61
CA LEU A 106 5.25 -4.63 -2.87
C LEU A 106 5.05 -3.13 -3.08
N ILE A 107 4.56 -2.39 -2.08
CA ILE A 107 4.38 -0.94 -2.17
C ILE A 107 5.71 -0.23 -2.47
N GLN A 108 6.77 -0.57 -1.74
CA GLN A 108 8.10 0.04 -1.91
C GLN A 108 8.68 -0.21 -3.30
N SER A 109 8.45 -1.39 -3.87
CA SER A 109 8.91 -1.74 -5.23
C SER A 109 8.29 -0.89 -6.35
N TRP A 110 7.19 -0.17 -6.04
CA TRP A 110 6.47 0.69 -6.98
C TRP A 110 6.70 2.19 -6.78
N LEU A 111 7.25 2.62 -5.63
CA LEU A 111 7.39 4.05 -5.28
C LEU A 111 8.20 4.87 -6.30
N GLU A 112 9.23 4.27 -6.88
CA GLU A 112 10.05 4.93 -7.91
C GLU A 112 9.41 4.86 -9.31
N PRO A 113 8.96 3.69 -9.80
CA PRO A 113 8.29 3.59 -11.10
C PRO A 113 7.09 4.51 -11.24
N VAL A 114 6.22 4.59 -10.22
CA VAL A 114 4.98 5.37 -10.36
C VAL A 114 5.23 6.85 -10.57
N GLN A 115 6.37 7.40 -10.19
CA GLN A 115 6.68 8.81 -10.45
C GLN A 115 6.73 9.12 -11.95
N PHE A 116 7.06 8.11 -12.77
CA PHE A 116 7.14 8.19 -14.22
C PHE A 116 5.81 7.81 -14.91
N LEU A 117 4.78 7.43 -14.15
CA LEU A 117 3.49 6.99 -14.69
C LEU A 117 2.81 8.06 -15.55
N GLY A 118 2.93 9.34 -15.16
CA GLY A 118 2.40 10.45 -15.94
C GLY A 118 2.96 10.54 -17.37
N SER A 119 4.18 10.02 -17.60
CA SER A 119 4.80 10.02 -18.92
C SER A 119 4.12 9.08 -19.92
N VAL A 120 3.52 7.99 -19.42
CA VAL A 120 2.78 7.01 -20.25
C VAL A 120 1.51 7.62 -20.84
N PHE A 121 0.90 8.56 -20.13
CA PHE A 121 -0.37 9.17 -20.49
C PHE A 121 -0.25 10.66 -20.86
N ALA A 122 0.95 11.13 -21.19
CA ALA A 122 1.23 12.56 -21.42
C ALA A 122 0.33 13.21 -22.49
N ASN A 123 -0.19 12.43 -23.44
CA ASN A 123 -1.12 12.89 -24.49
C ASN A 123 -2.59 12.95 -24.04
N SER A 124 -2.90 12.65 -22.78
CA SER A 124 -4.25 12.67 -22.24
C SER A 124 -4.32 13.54 -20.98
N LEU A 125 -4.95 14.72 -21.12
CA LEU A 125 -5.15 15.72 -20.06
C LEU A 125 -5.83 15.16 -18.80
N VAL A 126 -6.56 14.04 -18.92
CA VAL A 126 -7.25 13.36 -17.82
C VAL A 126 -6.27 12.67 -16.84
N TYR A 127 -5.06 12.32 -17.27
CA TYR A 127 -4.14 11.46 -16.50
C TYR A 127 -2.96 12.17 -15.82
N GLY A 128 -2.69 13.43 -16.16
CA GLY A 128 -1.65 14.22 -15.47
C GLY A 128 -1.91 14.36 -13.96
N ALA A 129 -3.18 14.55 -13.56
CA ALA A 129 -3.59 14.62 -12.16
C ALA A 129 -3.62 13.25 -11.44
N LEU A 130 -3.70 12.14 -12.19
CA LEU A 130 -3.72 10.79 -11.62
C LEU A 130 -2.35 10.39 -11.05
N ASN A 131 -1.24 10.90 -11.60
CA ASN A 131 0.12 10.53 -11.21
C ASN A 131 0.47 10.90 -9.75
N CYS A 132 0.32 12.18 -9.36
CA CYS A 132 0.61 12.64 -8.00
C CYS A 132 -0.25 11.90 -6.96
N ASN A 133 -1.49 11.59 -7.31
CA ASN A 133 -2.40 10.87 -6.42
C ASN A 133 -1.91 9.45 -6.14
N VAL A 134 -1.42 8.72 -7.14
CA VAL A 134 -0.96 7.33 -6.97
C VAL A 134 0.26 7.23 -6.05
N TYR A 135 1.26 8.09 -6.22
CA TYR A 135 2.42 8.12 -5.34
C TYR A 135 2.03 8.39 -3.88
N HIS A 136 1.18 9.41 -3.66
CA HIS A 136 0.72 9.73 -2.31
C HIS A 136 -0.13 8.59 -1.72
N TYR A 137 -0.98 7.92 -2.51
CA TYR A 137 -1.72 6.75 -2.04
C TYR A 137 -0.79 5.61 -1.59
N LEU A 138 0.28 5.33 -2.34
CA LEU A 138 1.28 4.32 -1.96
C LEU A 138 1.97 4.66 -0.65
N LYS A 139 2.51 5.88 -0.49
CA LYS A 139 3.18 6.31 0.75
C LYS A 139 2.23 6.29 1.96
N ASN A 140 1.02 6.82 1.78
CA ASN A 140 -0.02 6.83 2.80
C ASN A 140 -0.45 5.42 3.22
N LEU A 141 -0.42 4.46 2.29
CA LEU A 141 -0.72 3.07 2.59
C LEU A 141 0.47 2.38 3.28
N GLU A 142 1.71 2.62 2.82
CA GLU A 142 2.93 2.14 3.46
C GLU A 142 2.96 2.49 4.96
N GLU A 143 2.74 3.77 5.28
CA GLU A 143 2.71 4.28 6.66
C GLU A 143 1.58 3.64 7.50
N GLY A 144 0.41 3.46 6.90
CA GLY A 144 -0.72 2.78 7.55
C GLY A 144 -0.42 1.31 7.86
N ILE A 145 0.22 0.59 6.94
CA ILE A 145 0.63 -0.80 7.15
C ILE A 145 1.74 -0.91 8.19
N GLN A 146 2.73 -0.01 8.17
CA GLN A 146 3.77 0.04 9.19
C GLN A 146 3.19 0.30 10.59
N THR A 147 2.17 1.15 10.68
CA THR A 147 1.43 1.38 11.93
C THR A 147 0.70 0.12 12.40
N LEU A 148 0.07 -0.63 11.48
CA LEU A 148 -0.57 -1.92 11.79
C LEU A 148 0.45 -2.96 12.27
N MET A 149 1.59 -3.07 11.61
CA MET A 149 2.68 -3.98 12.01
C MET A 149 3.17 -3.64 13.41
N TRP A 150 3.41 -2.36 13.70
CA TRP A 150 3.78 -1.91 15.04
C TRP A 150 2.75 -2.30 16.11
N ARG A 151 1.45 -2.13 15.80
CA ARG A 151 0.36 -2.45 16.74
C ARG A 151 0.17 -3.95 16.96
N LEU A 152 0.53 -4.79 15.99
CA LEU A 152 0.44 -6.25 16.07
C LEU A 152 1.69 -6.92 16.65
N ASP A 153 2.85 -6.25 16.63
CA ASP A 153 4.12 -6.74 17.18
C ASP A 153 4.39 -6.17 18.59
N ASP A 154 3.32 -5.85 19.35
CA ASP A 154 3.36 -5.25 20.70
C ASP A 154 4.27 -4.02 20.85
N GLY A 155 4.44 -3.24 19.78
CA GLY A 155 5.31 -2.08 19.76
C GLY A 155 6.82 -2.42 19.72
N SER A 156 7.18 -3.60 19.23
CA SER A 156 8.58 -3.96 18.99
C SER A 156 9.11 -3.25 17.73
N PRO A 157 10.21 -2.47 17.82
CA PRO A 157 10.82 -1.87 16.66
C PRO A 157 11.55 -2.93 15.84
N ARG A 158 10.99 -3.29 14.68
CA ARG A 158 11.76 -3.96 13.64
C ARG A 158 12.49 -2.92 12.81
N THR A 159 13.82 -3.02 12.77
CA THR A 159 14.64 -2.30 11.79
C THR A 159 14.15 -2.70 10.41
N GLY A 160 13.50 -1.77 9.71
CA GLY A 160 12.99 -1.99 8.37
C GLY A 160 14.12 -2.40 7.45
N GLN A 161 14.02 -3.59 6.85
CA GLN A 161 14.92 -3.96 5.79
C GLN A 161 14.59 -3.06 4.59
N ILE A 162 15.55 -2.23 4.16
CA ILE A 162 15.38 -1.44 2.94
C ILE A 162 15.29 -2.42 1.79
N PHE A 163 14.10 -2.52 1.19
CA PHE A 163 13.93 -3.29 -0.02
C PHE A 163 14.65 -2.59 -1.16
N LYS A 164 15.72 -3.20 -1.67
CA LYS A 164 16.57 -2.59 -2.71
C LYS A 164 16.08 -2.86 -4.14
N GLN A 165 15.05 -3.69 -4.30
CA GLN A 165 14.59 -4.10 -5.63
C GLN A 165 13.32 -3.32 -6.00
N THR A 166 13.37 -2.65 -7.14
CA THR A 166 12.25 -1.86 -7.67
C THR A 166 11.93 -2.34 -9.08
N TYR A 167 10.70 -2.13 -9.54
CA TYR A 167 10.38 -2.31 -10.95
C TYR A 167 11.16 -1.31 -11.80
N SER A 168 11.26 -1.59 -13.10
CA SER A 168 11.79 -0.62 -14.06
C SER A 168 10.85 0.57 -14.21
N LYS A 169 11.42 1.75 -14.47
CA LYS A 169 10.66 2.95 -14.86
C LYS A 169 9.82 2.71 -16.10
N PHE A 170 8.67 3.40 -16.15
CA PHE A 170 7.88 3.50 -17.37
C PHE A 170 8.64 4.22 -18.48
N ASP A 171 8.39 3.81 -19.72
CA ASP A 171 8.99 4.43 -20.91
C ASP A 171 8.05 5.49 -21.50
N ILE A 172 8.63 6.61 -21.94
CA ILE A 172 7.90 7.74 -22.51
C ILE A 172 7.53 7.48 -23.99
N ASN A 173 8.26 6.60 -24.67
CA ASN A 173 8.13 6.41 -26.11
C ASN A 173 6.93 5.52 -26.48
N SER A 174 5.73 6.11 -26.58
CA SER A 174 4.49 5.42 -26.94
C SER A 174 4.40 4.93 -28.40
N HIS A 175 5.40 5.24 -29.24
CA HIS A 175 5.42 4.84 -30.65
C HIS A 175 6.32 3.62 -30.94
N ASN A 176 7.00 3.09 -29.92
CA ASN A 176 7.80 1.87 -30.03
C ASN A 176 7.03 0.69 -29.42
N ASP A 177 6.83 -0.38 -30.20
CA ASP A 177 6.15 -1.61 -29.76
C ASP A 177 6.79 -2.22 -28.50
N ASP A 178 8.11 -2.14 -28.35
CA ASP A 178 8.81 -2.65 -27.16
C ASP A 178 8.49 -1.82 -25.90
N ALA A 179 8.40 -0.50 -26.06
CA ALA A 179 8.06 0.41 -24.97
C ALA A 179 6.57 0.29 -24.59
N LEU A 180 5.68 0.13 -25.58
CA LEU A 180 4.27 -0.18 -25.36
C LEU A 180 4.10 -1.49 -24.59
N LEU A 181 4.80 -2.54 -25.01
CA LEU A 181 4.78 -3.84 -24.34
C LEU A 181 5.33 -3.78 -22.92
N LYS A 182 6.44 -3.05 -22.70
CA LYS A 182 6.99 -2.84 -21.36
C LYS A 182 6.01 -2.09 -20.46
N ASN A 183 5.42 -1.00 -20.92
CA ASN A 183 4.44 -0.22 -20.15
C ASN A 183 3.16 -1.02 -19.86
N TYR A 184 2.65 -1.77 -20.84
CA TYR A 184 1.53 -2.70 -20.66
C TYR A 184 1.80 -3.70 -19.54
N ARG A 185 2.98 -4.34 -19.57
CA ARG A 185 3.41 -5.31 -18.55
C ARG A 185 3.54 -4.67 -17.17
N LEU A 186 4.13 -3.48 -17.08
CA LEU A 186 4.26 -2.76 -15.82
C LEU A 186 2.90 -2.38 -15.23
N LEU A 187 1.96 -1.86 -16.03
CA LEU A 187 0.61 -1.54 -15.57
C LEU A 187 -0.15 -2.78 -15.11
N HIS A 188 -0.02 -3.89 -15.84
CA HIS A 188 -0.59 -5.18 -15.44
C HIS A 188 -0.04 -5.62 -14.06
N CYS A 189 1.29 -5.58 -13.90
CA CYS A 189 1.93 -5.96 -12.65
C CYS A 189 1.57 -5.03 -11.49
N PHE A 190 1.46 -3.73 -11.75
CA PHE A 190 1.03 -2.77 -10.73
C PHE A 190 -0.38 -3.10 -10.24
N SER A 191 -1.32 -3.34 -11.16
CA SER A 191 -2.69 -3.78 -10.81
C SER A 191 -2.68 -5.07 -10.00
N LYS A 192 -1.92 -6.08 -10.43
CA LYS A 192 -1.83 -7.38 -9.76
C LYS A 192 -1.23 -7.26 -8.35
N ASP A 193 -0.18 -6.48 -8.18
CA ASP A 193 0.49 -6.29 -6.89
C ASP A 193 -0.39 -5.52 -5.91
N MET A 194 -1.12 -4.50 -6.38
CA MET A 194 -2.07 -3.77 -5.52
C MET A 194 -3.26 -4.64 -5.10
N ASP A 195 -3.70 -5.58 -5.95
CA ASP A 195 -4.71 -6.58 -5.56
C ASP A 195 -4.19 -7.55 -4.48
N LYS A 196 -2.93 -7.98 -4.59
CA LYS A 196 -2.25 -8.77 -3.55
C LYS A 196 -2.20 -8.02 -2.23
N VAL A 197 -1.76 -6.76 -2.22
CA VAL A 197 -1.72 -5.90 -1.02
C VAL A 197 -3.11 -5.80 -0.38
N LYS A 198 -4.15 -5.52 -1.17
CA LYS A 198 -5.54 -5.46 -0.70
C LYS A 198 -5.98 -6.79 -0.08
N THR A 199 -5.65 -7.91 -0.72
CA THR A 199 -6.02 -9.26 -0.29
C THR A 199 -5.32 -9.68 1.00
N PHE A 200 -4.03 -9.37 1.12
CA PHE A 200 -3.24 -9.63 2.32
C PHE A 200 -3.77 -8.81 3.49
N LEU A 201 -4.01 -7.51 3.30
CA LEU A 201 -4.62 -6.66 4.33
C LEU A 201 -5.98 -7.18 4.78
N ARG A 202 -6.83 -7.60 3.83
CA ARG A 202 -8.15 -8.16 4.16
C ARG A 202 -8.02 -9.44 4.98
N THR A 203 -7.09 -10.32 4.62
CA THR A 203 -6.84 -11.57 5.34
C THR A 203 -6.38 -11.28 6.78
N VAL A 204 -5.42 -10.38 6.96
CA VAL A 204 -4.92 -10.00 8.28
C VAL A 204 -6.02 -9.33 9.12
N GLN A 205 -6.84 -8.46 8.52
CA GLN A 205 -8.00 -7.85 9.19
C GLN A 205 -8.95 -8.94 9.71
N CYS A 206 -9.34 -9.89 8.85
CA CYS A 206 -10.24 -10.99 9.22
C CYS A 206 -9.71 -11.84 10.39
N LEU A 207 -8.39 -12.01 10.46
CA LEU A 207 -7.72 -12.81 11.49
C LEU A 207 -7.49 -12.03 12.80
N SER A 208 -7.39 -10.69 12.73
CA SER A 208 -6.99 -9.85 13.86
C SER A 208 -8.15 -9.07 14.49
N VAL A 209 -9.29 -8.94 13.80
CA VAL A 209 -10.44 -8.15 14.26
C VAL A 209 -11.70 -9.01 14.24
N GLU A 210 -12.28 -9.23 15.42
CA GLU A 210 -13.51 -10.01 15.59
C GLU A 210 -14.69 -9.36 14.85
N GLY A 211 -15.50 -10.17 14.16
CA GLY A 211 -16.66 -9.70 13.38
C GLY A 211 -16.34 -8.89 12.11
N SER A 212 -15.06 -8.70 11.76
CA SER A 212 -14.66 -7.89 10.59
C SER A 212 -14.92 -8.57 9.23
N CYS A 213 -15.07 -9.89 9.23
CA CYS A 213 -15.34 -10.71 8.06
C CYS A 213 -16.43 -11.72 8.40
N GLY A 214 -17.48 -11.76 7.58
CA GLY A 214 -18.50 -12.80 7.70
C GLY A 214 -17.90 -14.15 7.39
N PHE A 215 -17.84 -15.02 8.39
CA PHE A 215 -17.62 -16.46 8.25
C PHE A 215 -18.91 -17.18 8.61
#